data_AF-A0A6G7YQT6-F1
#
_entry.id   AF-A0A6G7YQT6-F1
#
_cell.length_a   1.000
_cell.length_b   1.000
_cell.length_c   1.000
_cell.angle_alpha   90.00
_cell.angle_beta   90.00
_cell.angle_gamma   90.00
#
_symmetry.space_group_name_H-M   'P 1'
#
loop_
_entity.id
_entity.type
_entity.pdbx_description
1 polymer ?
#
loop_
_entity_poly.entity_id
_entity_poly.type
_entity_poly.pdbx_seq_one_letter_code
_entity_poly.pdbx_strand_id
1 'polypeptide(L)'
;MLLELAFALSASFATAETPVKGPPVNDVRCLVLSYTFGLKANNEAAKKVAQSAAIFYLGRIDGRFTSTQLRAAVARERRLITPQSAGSLMQECAGKMQASAQILKSISR
;
A
#
# COMPACT_ATOMS: atom_id res chain seq x y z
N MET A 1 32.50 -21.46 -51.76
CA MET A 1 31.37 -20.51 -51.73
C MET A 1 30.65 -20.73 -50.41
N LEU A 2 30.98 -19.90 -49.42
CA LEU A 2 30.33 -19.87 -48.10
C LEU A 2 28.95 -19.25 -48.28
N LEU A 3 27.88 -19.92 -47.87
CA LEU A 3 26.59 -19.26 -47.69
C LEU A 3 26.05 -19.58 -46.31
N GLU A 4 25.98 -18.51 -45.52
CA GLU A 4 25.74 -18.48 -44.09
C GLU A 4 24.25 -18.56 -43.72
N LEU A 5 24.03 -19.08 -42.51
CA LEU A 5 23.07 -18.67 -41.49
C LEU A 5 21.78 -17.94 -41.90
N ALA A 6 20.64 -18.54 -41.53
CA ALA A 6 19.50 -17.80 -40.99
C ALA A 6 18.67 -18.68 -40.05
N PHE A 7 19.15 -18.86 -38.81
CA PHE A 7 18.34 -19.43 -37.73
C PHE A 7 17.46 -18.31 -37.16
N ALA A 8 16.24 -18.17 -37.70
CA ALA A 8 15.26 -17.21 -37.21
C ALA A 8 14.61 -17.77 -35.92
N LEU A 9 15.28 -17.57 -34.78
CA LEU A 9 14.69 -17.81 -33.47
C LEU A 9 13.85 -16.59 -33.08
N SER A 10 12.55 -16.63 -33.42
CA SER A 10 11.58 -15.64 -32.94
C SER A 10 11.34 -15.85 -31.45
N ALA A 11 12.18 -15.23 -30.61
CA ALA A 11 11.95 -15.13 -29.18
C ALA A 11 10.76 -14.20 -28.93
N SER A 12 9.56 -14.77 -28.81
CA SER A 12 8.41 -14.06 -28.25
C SER A 12 8.71 -13.74 -26.80
N PHE A 13 9.12 -12.50 -26.53
CA PHE A 13 9.14 -11.95 -25.18
C PHE A 13 7.68 -11.83 -24.72
N ALA A 14 7.18 -12.88 -24.08
CA ALA A 14 5.96 -12.79 -23.29
C ALA A 14 6.27 -11.81 -22.15
N THR A 15 5.81 -10.56 -22.30
CA THR A 15 5.78 -9.60 -21.21
C THR A 15 4.89 -10.20 -20.12
N ALA A 16 5.51 -10.77 -19.08
CA ALA A 16 4.82 -11.10 -17.86
C ALA A 16 4.26 -9.79 -17.29
N GLU A 17 2.99 -9.52 -17.58
CA GLU A 17 2.24 -8.46 -16.92
C GLU A 17 2.13 -8.87 -15.45
N THR A 18 3.10 -8.42 -14.64
CA THR A 18 2.95 -8.49 -13.19
C THR A 18 1.65 -7.77 -12.85
N PRO A 19 0.75 -8.36 -12.05
CA PRO A 19 -0.46 -7.67 -11.65
C PRO A 19 -0.05 -6.34 -11.02
N VAL A 20 -0.39 -5.22 -11.66
CA VAL A 20 -0.27 -3.90 -11.05
C VAL A 20 -1.14 -3.98 -9.80
N LYS A 21 -0.48 -4.05 -8.63
CA LYS A 21 -1.14 -4.07 -7.32
C LYS A 21 -2.23 -2.98 -7.33
N GLY A 22 -3.46 -3.40 -7.07
CA GLY A 22 -4.66 -2.56 -7.16
C GLY A 22 -4.53 -1.20 -6.46
N PRO A 23 -5.41 -0.25 -6.82
CA PRO A 23 -5.14 1.17 -6.71
C PRO A 23 -4.84 1.67 -5.28
N PRO A 24 -4.07 2.77 -5.14
CA PRO A 24 -3.66 3.42 -3.88
C PRO A 24 -4.82 4.01 -3.03
N VAL A 25 -6.07 3.81 -3.45
CA VAL A 25 -7.27 4.26 -2.73
C VAL A 25 -7.34 3.65 -1.34
N ASN A 26 -6.95 2.38 -1.20
CA ASN A 26 -6.90 1.69 0.08
C ASN A 26 -5.80 2.26 1.01
N ASP A 27 -4.71 2.79 0.44
CA ASP A 27 -3.60 3.33 1.24
C ASP A 27 -3.99 4.67 1.88
N VAL A 28 -4.76 5.52 1.18
CA VAL A 28 -5.32 6.76 1.77
C VAL A 28 -6.30 6.42 2.90
N ARG A 29 -7.16 5.42 2.72
CA ARG A 29 -8.07 4.94 3.77
C ARG A 29 -7.30 4.50 5.01
N CYS A 30 -6.24 3.72 4.80
CA CYS A 30 -5.40 3.23 5.88
C CYS A 30 -4.62 4.34 6.58
N LEU A 31 -4.18 5.36 5.85
CA LEU A 31 -3.58 6.56 6.45
C LEU A 31 -4.58 7.28 7.37
N VAL A 32 -5.80 7.51 6.90
CA VAL A 32 -6.86 8.18 7.67
C VAL A 32 -7.22 7.40 8.94
N LEU A 33 -7.39 6.08 8.83
CA LEU A 33 -7.65 5.21 9.97
C LEU A 33 -6.49 5.24 10.97
N SER A 34 -5.25 5.12 10.48
CA SER A 34 -4.05 5.14 11.34
C SER A 34 -3.96 6.42 12.16
N TYR A 35 -4.17 7.60 11.54
CA TYR A 35 -4.25 8.85 12.28
C TYR A 35 -5.40 8.88 13.29
N THR A 36 -6.60 8.45 12.89
CA THR A 36 -7.79 8.47 13.76
C THR A 36 -7.63 7.56 14.98
N PHE A 37 -7.10 6.36 14.79
CA PHE A 37 -6.84 5.41 15.88
C PHE A 37 -5.70 5.87 16.77
N GLY A 38 -4.64 6.47 16.20
CA GLY A 38 -3.53 7.02 16.98
C GLY A 38 -3.97 8.15 17.93
N LEU A 39 -4.93 8.98 17.51
CA LEU A 39 -5.51 10.04 18.34
C LEU A 39 -6.44 9.50 19.46
N LYS A 40 -7.06 8.34 19.25
CA LYS A 40 -8.02 7.72 20.19
C LYS A 40 -7.42 6.60 21.04
N ALA A 41 -6.15 6.26 20.84
CA ALA A 41 -5.51 5.16 21.53
C ALA A 41 -5.25 5.53 23.01
N ASN A 42 -5.81 4.74 23.93
CA ASN A 42 -5.65 4.92 25.38
C ASN A 42 -4.43 4.18 25.95
N ASN A 43 -3.71 3.40 25.13
CA ASN A 43 -2.49 2.72 25.53
C ASN A 43 -1.36 2.97 24.53
N GLU A 44 -0.12 2.93 25.02
CA GLU A 44 1.06 3.27 24.24
C GLU A 44 1.32 2.30 23.08
N ALA A 45 1.02 1.01 23.27
CA ALA A 45 1.21 -0.01 22.24
C ALA A 45 0.33 0.25 21.01
N ALA A 46 -0.96 0.51 21.21
CA ALA A 46 -1.90 0.85 20.15
C ALA A 46 -1.49 2.15 19.44
N LYS A 47 -1.01 3.15 20.19
CA LYS A 47 -0.50 4.41 19.64
C LYS A 47 0.71 4.17 18.73
N LYS A 48 1.66 3.34 19.15
CA LYS A 48 2.84 2.96 18.34
C LYS A 48 2.43 2.26 17.05
N VAL A 49 1.52 1.27 17.12
CA VAL A 49 1.01 0.58 15.92
C VAL A 49 0.37 1.56 14.94
N ALA A 50 -0.48 2.46 15.43
CA ALA A 50 -1.13 3.48 14.62
C ALA A 50 -0.12 4.45 13.98
N GLN A 51 0.92 4.87 14.72
CA GLN A 51 1.99 5.71 14.18
C GLN A 51 2.82 4.99 13.10
N SER A 52 3.21 3.73 13.35
CA SER A 52 3.93 2.92 12.36
C SER A 52 3.10 2.72 11.08
N ALA A 53 1.80 2.45 11.23
CA ALA A 53 0.89 2.33 10.10
C ALA A 53 0.76 3.66 9.34
N ALA A 54 0.64 4.78 10.04
CA ALA A 54 0.59 6.10 9.40
C ALA A 54 1.85 6.37 8.56
N ILE A 55 3.04 6.11 9.09
CA ILE A 55 4.31 6.29 8.37
C ILE A 55 4.39 5.34 7.16
N PHE A 56 4.03 4.08 7.36
CA PHE A 56 4.04 3.07 6.28
C PHE A 56 3.14 3.49 5.11
N TYR A 57 1.90 3.90 5.38
CA TYR A 57 0.97 4.32 4.34
C TYR A 57 1.33 5.67 3.75
N LEU A 58 1.89 6.59 4.53
CA LEU A 58 2.40 7.87 4.02
C LEU A 58 3.50 7.63 2.96
N GLY A 59 4.50 6.81 3.27
CA GLY A 59 5.57 6.49 2.31
C GLY A 59 5.06 5.79 1.04
N ARG A 60 3.94 5.06 1.13
CA ARG A 60 3.32 4.43 -0.04
C ARG A 60 2.56 5.40 -0.94
N ILE A 61 2.01 6.48 -0.38
CA ILE A 61 1.29 7.51 -1.15
C ILE A 61 2.19 8.66 -1.59
N ASP A 62 3.40 8.76 -1.04
CA ASP A 62 4.33 9.85 -1.36
C ASP A 62 4.62 9.92 -2.86
N GLY A 63 4.62 11.13 -3.40
CA GLY A 63 4.77 11.40 -4.84
C GLY A 63 3.62 10.92 -5.74
N ARG A 64 2.59 10.24 -5.22
CA ARG A 64 1.46 9.71 -6.03
C ARG A 64 0.30 10.68 -6.21
N PHE A 65 0.23 11.70 -5.37
CA PHE A 65 -0.86 12.68 -5.35
C PHE A 65 -0.29 14.09 -5.28
N THR A 66 -0.90 15.03 -5.99
CA THR A 66 -0.75 16.45 -5.64
C THR A 66 -1.44 16.72 -4.30
N SER A 67 -1.07 17.81 -3.62
CA SER A 67 -1.70 18.21 -2.36
C SER A 67 -3.22 18.34 -2.46
N THR A 68 -3.74 18.83 -3.59
CA THR A 68 -5.17 18.95 -3.85
C THR A 68 -5.84 17.59 -4.01
N GLN A 69 -5.22 16.68 -4.77
CA GLN A 69 -5.74 15.32 -4.96
C GLN A 69 -5.73 14.53 -3.65
N LEU A 70 -4.65 14.61 -2.86
CA LEU A 70 -4.57 13.94 -1.56
C LEU A 70 -5.63 14.47 -0.59
N ARG A 71 -5.84 15.78 -0.54
CA ARG A 71 -6.89 16.40 0.28
C ARG A 71 -8.28 15.89 -0.10
N ALA A 72 -8.58 15.83 -1.40
CA ALA A 72 -9.85 15.29 -1.89
C ALA A 72 -10.03 13.81 -1.55
N ALA A 73 -8.96 13.00 -1.69
CA ALA A 73 -8.97 11.59 -1.34
C ALA A 73 -9.21 11.37 0.16
N VAL A 74 -8.49 12.10 1.02
CA VAL A 74 -8.70 12.05 2.48
C VAL A 74 -10.12 12.46 2.85
N ALA A 75 -10.66 13.53 2.25
CA ALA A 75 -12.03 13.98 2.51
C ALA A 75 -13.07 12.93 2.12
N ARG A 76 -12.86 12.21 0.99
CA ARG A 76 -13.72 11.09 0.58
C ARG A 76 -13.66 9.95 1.59
N GLU A 77 -12.47 9.46 1.94
CA GLU A 77 -12.34 8.32 2.87
C GLU A 77 -12.93 8.62 4.25
N ARG A 78 -12.77 9.85 4.76
CA ARG A 78 -13.40 10.28 6.02
C ARG A 78 -14.93 10.18 6.03
N ARG A 79 -15.58 10.30 4.86
CA ARG A 79 -17.04 10.16 4.74
C ARG A 79 -17.48 8.70 4.65
N LEU A 80 -16.61 7.81 4.17
CA LEU A 80 -16.88 6.38 4.00
C LEU A 80 -16.61 5.57 5.26
N ILE A 81 -15.67 6.02 6.10
CA ILE A 81 -15.36 5.38 7.37
C ILE A 81 -16.43 5.70 8.40
N THR A 82 -17.07 4.67 8.94
CA THR A 82 -18.06 4.78 10.02
C THR A 82 -17.48 4.23 11.32
N PRO A 83 -18.04 4.59 12.50
CA PRO A 83 -17.62 3.99 13.76
C PRO A 83 -17.69 2.45 13.75
N GLN A 84 -18.70 1.89 13.08
CA GLN A 84 -18.93 0.45 12.99
C GLN A 84 -17.91 -0.25 12.10
N SER A 85 -17.44 0.40 11.02
CA SER A 85 -16.45 -0.17 10.09
C SER A 85 -15.00 0.15 10.44
N ALA A 86 -14.75 1.17 11.26
CA ALA A 86 -13.40 1.66 11.54
C ALA A 86 -12.47 0.58 12.12
N GLY A 87 -12.97 -0.25 13.04
CA GLY A 87 -12.19 -1.32 13.67
C GLY A 87 -11.72 -2.38 12.68
N SER A 88 -12.64 -2.94 11.90
CA SER A 88 -12.32 -3.97 10.90
C SER A 88 -11.44 -3.43 9.78
N LEU A 89 -11.70 -2.21 9.31
CA LEU A 89 -10.86 -1.57 8.31
C LEU A 89 -9.43 -1.31 8.83
N MET A 90 -9.28 -0.90 10.10
CA MET A 90 -7.96 -0.71 10.68
C MET A 90 -7.20 -2.04 10.83
N GLN A 91 -7.88 -3.13 11.18
CA GLN A 91 -7.28 -4.47 11.19
C GLN A 91 -6.80 -4.89 9.80
N GLU A 92 -7.58 -4.63 8.74
CA GLU A 92 -7.17 -4.88 7.36
C GLU A 92 -5.88 -4.09 7.01
N CYS A 93 -5.85 -2.81 7.40
CA CYS A 93 -4.68 -1.94 7.21
C CYS A 93 -3.45 -2.41 8.00
N ALA A 94 -3.62 -2.85 9.23
CA ALA A 94 -2.54 -3.42 10.04
C ALA A 94 -2.02 -4.73 9.43
N GLY A 95 -2.90 -5.60 8.94
CA GLY A 95 -2.55 -6.86 8.30
C GLY A 95 -1.68 -6.67 7.05
N LYS A 96 -2.02 -5.69 6.20
CA LYS A 96 -1.21 -5.31 5.02
C LYS A 96 0.19 -4.80 5.38
N MET A 97 0.28 -3.96 6.43
CA MET A 97 1.57 -3.49 6.95
C MET A 97 2.40 -4.67 7.48
N GLN A 98 1.78 -5.55 8.28
CA GLN A 98 2.44 -6.72 8.86
C GLN A 98 2.93 -7.69 7.78
N ALA A 99 2.12 -7.97 6.75
CA ALA A 99 2.53 -8.78 5.60
C ALA A 99 3.78 -8.20 4.92
N SER A 100 3.81 -6.87 4.72
CA SER A 100 4.98 -6.20 4.15
C SER A 100 6.21 -6.30 5.05
N ALA A 101 6.03 -6.19 6.37
CA ALA A 101 7.12 -6.37 7.33
C ALA A 101 7.67 -7.81 7.34
N GLN A 102 6.82 -8.83 7.13
CA GLN A 102 7.27 -10.22 7.05
C GLN A 102 8.09 -10.48 5.77
N ILE A 103 7.71 -9.88 4.65
CA ILE A 103 8.50 -9.94 3.41
C ILE A 103 9.90 -9.36 3.65
N LEU A 104 9.98 -8.17 4.27
CA LEU A 104 11.25 -7.56 4.67
C LEU A 104 12.10 -8.51 5.54
N LYS A 105 11.49 -9.12 6.56
CA LYS A 105 12.17 -10.09 7.42
C LYS A 105 12.66 -11.34 6.67
N SER A 106 11.99 -11.76 5.61
CA SER A 106 12.40 -12.94 4.84
C SER A 106 13.62 -12.70 3.94
N ILE A 107 13.86 -11.45 3.52
CA ILE A 107 14.97 -11.09 2.62
C ILE A 107 16.17 -10.48 3.35
N SER A 108 16.00 -10.10 4.62
CA SER A 108 17.08 -9.56 5.47
C SER A 108 17.77 -10.64 6.32
N ARG A 109 17.55 -11.92 6.01
CA ARG A 109 18.30 -13.04 6.59
C ARG A 109 19.34 -13.50 5.59
#